data_AF-A0A7C3LGT3-F1
#
_entry.id   AF-A0A7C3LGT3-F1
#
_cell.length_a   1.000
_cell.length_b   1.000
_cell.length_c   1.000
_cell.angle_alpha   90.00
_cell.angle_beta   90.00
_cell.angle_gamma   90.00
#
_symmetry.space_group_name_H-M   'P 1'
#
loop_
_entity.id
_entity.type
_entity.pdbx_description
1 polymer ?
#
loop_
_entity_poly.entity_id
_entity_poly.type
_entity_poly.pdbx_seq_one_letter_code
_entity_poly.pdbx_strand_id
1 'polypeptide(L)'
;MMTRRGLAKTAYLLALLLIAVAPGAGAFEGTKANDVARFLAGMEPAADSPLAALTRDRAWQYHAHALDLAWAGLEHRRLAKIRAWSAAHLTQPQPVVLYMFSGPDFLYVDAFFPNRTIYVMSGLEPVGQMPAVTGRSLGSDLAGLRASVGSSLNYSFFKTRQMRDTLNATRYRGVLPVLYLFLARSGKTIHEVMLIGIDGEGKVVPGGTRDAAQGV
;
A
#
# COMPACT_ATOMS: atom_id res chain seq x y z
N MET A 1 3.60 70.68 -18.51
CA MET A 1 3.19 69.59 -19.43
C MET A 1 3.39 68.27 -18.66
N MET A 2 2.41 67.81 -17.87
CA MET A 2 1.52 66.66 -18.19
C MET A 2 2.28 65.55 -18.94
N THR A 3 2.39 64.27 -18.56
CA THR A 3 1.63 63.29 -17.75
C THR A 3 2.47 61.98 -17.88
N ARG A 4 2.50 60.93 -17.05
CA ARG A 4 1.41 60.05 -16.59
C ARG A 4 2.04 58.92 -15.74
N ARG A 5 1.37 58.52 -14.67
CA ARG A 5 1.59 57.27 -13.89
C ARG A 5 1.16 56.02 -14.68
N GLY A 6 1.70 54.86 -14.30
CA GLY A 6 1.19 53.52 -14.63
C GLY A 6 2.31 52.59 -15.08
N LEU A 7 2.39 51.30 -14.76
CA LEU A 7 1.50 50.35 -14.08
C LEU A 7 2.40 49.18 -13.63
N ALA A 8 2.06 48.56 -12.51
CA ALA A 8 2.70 47.34 -12.03
C ALA A 8 2.62 46.20 -13.07
N LYS A 9 3.71 45.43 -13.20
CA LYS A 9 3.68 44.08 -13.77
C LYS A 9 4.47 43.16 -12.86
N THR A 10 3.74 42.49 -11.99
CA THR A 10 4.15 41.31 -11.24
C THR A 10 4.63 40.23 -12.21
N ALA A 11 5.91 39.91 -12.16
CA ALA A 11 6.46 38.75 -12.87
C ALA A 11 6.22 37.50 -12.02
N TYR A 12 5.32 36.62 -12.48
CA TYR A 12 5.21 35.26 -11.95
C TYR A 12 6.42 34.46 -12.43
N LEU A 13 7.35 34.15 -11.53
CA LEU A 13 8.41 33.17 -11.76
C LEU A 13 7.80 31.76 -11.58
N LEU A 14 7.55 31.10 -12.71
CA LEU A 14 7.21 29.68 -12.74
C LEU A 14 8.51 28.89 -12.51
N ALA A 15 8.79 28.52 -11.26
CA ALA A 15 9.90 27.63 -10.95
C ALA A 15 9.50 26.18 -11.30
N LEU A 16 9.92 25.72 -12.49
CA LEU A 16 9.90 24.31 -12.85
C LEU A 16 10.96 23.59 -12.01
N LEU A 17 10.52 22.94 -10.94
CA LEU A 17 11.37 22.12 -10.09
C LEU A 17 11.65 20.77 -10.79
N LEU A 18 12.72 20.72 -11.57
CA LEU A 18 13.34 19.47 -11.99
C LEU A 18 13.96 18.80 -10.75
N ILE A 19 13.22 17.89 -10.13
CA ILE A 19 13.77 17.01 -9.10
C ILE A 19 14.65 15.99 -9.81
N ALA A 20 15.95 16.24 -9.84
CA ALA A 20 16.94 15.20 -10.07
C ALA A 20 16.90 14.27 -8.84
N VAL A 21 16.20 13.14 -8.96
CA VAL A 21 16.25 12.07 -7.97
C VAL A 21 17.64 11.45 -8.06
N ALA A 22 18.50 11.77 -7.10
CA ALA A 22 19.69 10.98 -6.86
C ALA A 22 19.26 9.59 -6.36
N PRO A 23 19.79 8.48 -6.91
CA PRO A 23 19.48 7.14 -6.43
C PRO A 23 20.14 6.96 -5.07
N GLY A 24 19.37 7.17 -4.01
CA GLY A 24 19.88 7.14 -2.65
C GLY A 24 18.79 6.86 -1.63
N ALA A 25 18.31 5.60 -1.61
CA ALA A 25 17.95 4.84 -0.40
C ALA A 25 17.16 3.58 -0.81
N GLY A 26 17.83 2.41 -0.76
CA GLY A 26 17.14 1.12 -0.60
C GLY A 26 16.58 0.45 -1.86
N ALA A 27 17.36 0.34 -2.94
CA ALA A 27 17.11 -0.75 -3.89
C ALA A 27 17.54 -2.07 -3.21
N PHE A 28 16.59 -2.78 -2.63
CA PHE A 28 16.84 -4.09 -2.01
C PHE A 28 17.17 -5.12 -3.10
N GLU A 29 18.46 -5.37 -3.27
CA GLU A 29 19.02 -6.37 -4.17
C GLU A 29 18.57 -7.78 -3.74
N GLY A 30 17.79 -8.46 -4.60
CA GLY A 30 17.59 -9.91 -4.57
C GLY A 30 16.14 -10.41 -4.59
N THR A 31 15.17 -9.67 -4.04
CA THR A 31 13.74 -10.01 -4.18
C THR A 31 12.95 -8.75 -4.48
N LYS A 32 12.28 -8.71 -5.64
CA LYS A 32 11.49 -7.55 -6.04
C LYS A 32 10.33 -7.39 -5.05
N ALA A 33 10.03 -6.15 -4.65
CA ALA A 33 8.90 -5.85 -3.77
C ALA A 33 7.59 -6.51 -4.24
N ASN A 34 7.39 -6.56 -5.57
CA ASN A 34 6.27 -7.25 -6.18
C ASN A 34 6.24 -8.77 -5.90
N ASP A 35 7.39 -9.45 -5.88
CA ASP A 35 7.45 -10.89 -5.59
C ASP A 35 7.08 -11.16 -4.14
N VAL A 36 7.57 -10.32 -3.23
CA VAL A 36 7.16 -10.37 -1.81
C VAL A 36 5.66 -10.17 -1.70
N ALA A 37 5.12 -9.14 -2.37
CA ALA A 37 3.69 -8.85 -2.34
C ALA A 37 2.84 -10.01 -2.86
N ARG A 38 3.21 -10.59 -4.00
CA ARG A 38 2.55 -11.77 -4.57
C ARG A 38 2.64 -12.95 -3.63
N PHE A 39 3.81 -13.25 -3.09
CA PHE A 39 4.02 -14.35 -2.15
C PHE A 39 3.14 -14.23 -0.90
N LEU A 40 3.11 -13.03 -0.28
CA LEU A 40 2.26 -12.74 0.89
C LEU A 40 0.77 -12.73 0.54
N ALA A 41 0.42 -12.48 -0.71
CA ALA A 41 -0.94 -12.56 -1.23
C ALA A 41 -1.38 -14.00 -1.59
N GLY A 42 -0.53 -15.00 -1.36
CA GLY A 42 -0.80 -16.37 -1.78
C GLY A 42 -0.83 -16.52 -3.31
N MET A 43 -0.16 -15.63 -4.03
CA MET A 43 0.00 -15.67 -5.48
C MET A 43 1.44 -16.07 -5.82
N GLU A 44 1.63 -16.83 -6.88
CA GLU A 44 2.98 -17.22 -7.29
C GLU A 44 3.83 -15.99 -7.63
N PRO A 45 5.02 -15.79 -7.03
CA PRO A 45 5.96 -14.76 -7.45
C PRO A 45 6.51 -15.07 -8.85
N ALA A 46 7.38 -14.21 -9.39
CA ALA A 46 8.06 -14.52 -10.66
C ALA A 46 8.81 -15.86 -10.57
N ALA A 47 8.89 -16.60 -11.70
CA ALA A 47 9.48 -17.93 -11.71
C ALA A 47 10.98 -17.95 -11.36
N ASP A 48 11.68 -16.86 -11.65
CA ASP A 48 13.09 -16.62 -11.32
C ASP A 48 13.28 -16.04 -9.90
N SER A 49 12.18 -15.77 -9.18
CA SER A 49 12.23 -15.25 -7.82
C SER A 49 12.79 -16.30 -6.85
N PRO A 50 13.66 -15.91 -5.90
CA PRO A 50 14.13 -16.82 -4.85
C PRO A 50 12.97 -17.33 -3.96
N LEU A 51 11.83 -16.63 -3.95
CA LEU A 51 10.63 -17.05 -3.21
C LEU A 51 9.86 -18.19 -3.90
N ALA A 52 10.10 -18.44 -5.19
CA ALA A 52 9.38 -19.48 -5.95
C ALA A 52 9.59 -20.89 -5.36
N ALA A 53 10.75 -21.17 -4.75
CA ALA A 53 10.97 -22.46 -4.09
C ALA A 53 10.07 -22.65 -2.85
N LEU A 54 9.76 -21.57 -2.13
CA LEU A 54 8.96 -21.60 -0.91
C LEU A 54 7.47 -21.83 -1.19
N THR A 55 6.99 -21.64 -2.43
CA THR A 55 5.58 -21.91 -2.78
C THR A 55 5.25 -23.40 -2.79
N ARG A 56 6.26 -24.27 -2.80
CA ARG A 56 6.09 -25.73 -2.68
C ARG A 56 5.82 -26.18 -1.25
N ASP A 57 6.01 -25.30 -0.26
CA ASP A 57 5.70 -25.59 1.13
C ASP A 57 4.17 -25.76 1.32
N ARG A 58 3.77 -26.81 2.05
CA ARG A 58 2.34 -27.12 2.28
C ARG A 58 1.62 -26.00 3.02
N ALA A 59 2.28 -25.30 3.94
CA ALA A 59 1.69 -24.19 4.67
C ALA A 59 1.46 -22.97 3.76
N TRP A 60 2.32 -22.77 2.76
CA TRP A 60 2.09 -21.76 1.73
C TRP A 60 0.94 -22.14 0.79
N GLN A 61 0.87 -23.40 0.34
CA GLN A 61 -0.25 -23.86 -0.51
C GLN A 61 -1.60 -23.73 0.20
N TYR A 62 -1.64 -24.08 1.50
CA TYR A 62 -2.82 -23.85 2.33
C TYR A 62 -3.15 -22.35 2.45
N HIS A 63 -2.13 -21.51 2.65
CA HIS A 63 -2.30 -20.06 2.70
C HIS A 63 -2.91 -19.48 1.43
N ALA A 64 -2.37 -19.87 0.27
CA ALA A 64 -2.83 -19.46 -1.06
C ALA A 64 -4.30 -19.82 -1.26
N HIS A 65 -4.65 -21.10 -1.06
CA HIS A 65 -6.03 -21.57 -1.20
C HIS A 65 -7.00 -20.83 -0.25
N ALA A 66 -6.59 -20.63 1.01
CA ALA A 66 -7.42 -19.91 1.98
C ALA A 66 -7.66 -18.44 1.56
N LEU A 67 -6.64 -17.76 1.04
CA LEU A 67 -6.79 -16.40 0.53
C LEU A 67 -7.63 -16.34 -0.75
N ASP A 68 -7.51 -17.32 -1.64
CA ASP A 68 -8.34 -17.38 -2.85
C ASP A 68 -9.83 -17.46 -2.54
N LEU A 69 -10.21 -18.36 -1.62
CA LEU A 69 -11.60 -18.49 -1.17
C LEU A 69 -12.10 -17.20 -0.51
N ALA A 70 -11.31 -16.63 0.40
CA ALA A 70 -11.67 -15.40 1.10
C ALA A 70 -11.85 -14.22 0.13
N TRP A 71 -10.91 -14.10 -0.83
CA TRP A 71 -10.92 -13.04 -1.82
C TRP A 71 -12.08 -13.16 -2.81
N ALA A 72 -12.35 -14.36 -3.34
CA ALA A 72 -13.49 -14.58 -4.22
C ALA A 72 -14.81 -14.18 -3.55
N GLY A 73 -14.96 -14.52 -2.26
CA GLY A 73 -16.11 -14.10 -1.47
C GLY A 73 -16.20 -12.58 -1.27
N LEU A 74 -15.07 -11.93 -0.94
CA LEU A 74 -15.00 -10.47 -0.78
C LEU A 74 -15.35 -9.74 -2.09
N GLU A 75 -14.75 -10.16 -3.18
CA GLU A 75 -14.90 -9.60 -4.52
C GLU A 75 -16.37 -9.67 -4.98
N HIS A 76 -16.97 -10.86 -4.94
CA HIS A 76 -18.35 -11.07 -5.39
C HIS A 76 -19.38 -10.35 -4.50
N ARG A 77 -19.21 -10.42 -3.17
CA ARG A 77 -20.21 -9.86 -2.25
C ARG A 77 -20.16 -8.34 -2.15
N ARG A 78 -18.97 -7.74 -2.32
CA ARG A 78 -18.73 -6.33 -1.98
C ARG A 78 -18.04 -5.55 -3.09
N LEU A 79 -16.77 -5.85 -3.40
CA LEU A 79 -15.96 -4.94 -4.23
C LEU A 79 -16.54 -4.75 -5.64
N ALA A 80 -17.07 -5.80 -6.26
CA ALA A 80 -17.73 -5.71 -7.56
C ALA A 80 -18.96 -4.79 -7.53
N LYS A 81 -19.76 -4.85 -6.45
CA LYS A 81 -20.93 -3.99 -6.28
C LYS A 81 -20.55 -2.54 -6.04
N ILE A 82 -19.48 -2.31 -5.27
CA ILE A 82 -18.93 -0.97 -5.04
C ILE A 82 -18.44 -0.37 -6.35
N ARG A 83 -17.65 -1.10 -7.15
CA ARG A 83 -17.19 -0.61 -8.46
C ARG A 83 -18.35 -0.32 -9.41
N ALA A 84 -19.37 -1.17 -9.45
CA ALA A 84 -20.57 -0.93 -10.25
C ALA A 84 -21.32 0.33 -9.81
N TRP A 85 -21.49 0.51 -8.49
CA TRP A 85 -22.11 1.71 -7.93
C TRP A 85 -21.27 2.97 -8.22
N SER A 86 -19.96 2.92 -8.01
CA SER A 86 -19.04 4.03 -8.27
C SER A 86 -19.02 4.43 -9.74
N ALA A 87 -19.03 3.48 -10.66
CA ALA A 87 -19.10 3.77 -12.09
C ALA A 87 -20.39 4.53 -12.47
N ALA A 88 -21.50 4.25 -11.78
CA ALA A 88 -22.78 4.91 -12.03
C ALA A 88 -22.91 6.28 -11.36
N HIS A 89 -22.27 6.51 -10.21
CA HIS A 89 -22.53 7.70 -9.37
C HIS A 89 -21.35 8.66 -9.23
N LEU A 90 -20.11 8.20 -9.45
CA LEU A 90 -18.89 8.99 -9.30
C LEU A 90 -18.31 9.34 -10.68
N THR A 91 -19.08 10.10 -11.48
CA THR A 91 -18.82 10.37 -12.90
C THR A 91 -17.82 11.51 -13.16
N GLN A 92 -17.32 12.15 -12.12
CA GLN A 92 -16.34 13.24 -12.21
C GLN A 92 -15.00 12.81 -11.57
N PRO A 93 -14.22 11.94 -12.25
CA PRO A 93 -12.98 11.43 -11.69
C PRO A 93 -11.94 12.54 -11.55
N GLN A 94 -11.35 12.65 -10.37
CA GLN A 94 -10.16 13.47 -10.11
C GLN A 94 -8.91 12.60 -10.20
N PRO A 95 -7.75 13.10 -10.64
CA PRO A 95 -6.53 12.30 -10.73
C PRO A 95 -5.95 11.89 -9.36
N VAL A 96 -6.30 12.64 -8.32
CA VAL A 96 -5.83 12.45 -6.93
C VAL A 96 -7.00 12.10 -6.04
N VAL A 97 -6.83 11.07 -5.20
CA VAL A 97 -7.77 10.71 -4.13
C VAL A 97 -7.13 10.99 -2.78
N LEU A 98 -7.82 11.76 -1.95
CA LEU A 98 -7.47 11.93 -0.54
C LEU A 98 -8.37 11.03 0.29
N TYR A 99 -7.80 9.99 0.91
CA TYR A 99 -8.53 9.00 1.70
C TYR A 99 -7.97 8.98 3.11
N MET A 100 -8.46 9.91 3.94
CA MET A 100 -7.98 10.10 5.31
C MET A 100 -8.58 9.07 6.26
N PHE A 101 -7.85 8.72 7.32
CA PHE A 101 -8.22 7.66 8.27
C PHE A 101 -8.37 6.27 7.61
N SER A 102 -7.58 6.02 6.56
CA SER A 102 -7.59 4.78 5.79
C SER A 102 -6.93 3.61 6.52
N GLY A 103 -5.88 3.89 7.30
CA GLY A 103 -4.92 2.86 7.67
C GLY A 103 -4.46 2.07 6.42
N PRO A 104 -4.39 0.73 6.46
CA PRO A 104 -4.01 -0.10 5.32
C PRO A 104 -5.14 -0.33 4.29
N ASP A 105 -6.26 0.37 4.34
CA ASP A 105 -7.45 0.07 3.52
C ASP A 105 -7.36 0.50 2.05
N PHE A 106 -6.45 -0.12 1.30
CA PHE A 106 -6.33 0.12 -0.14
C PHE A 106 -7.54 -0.44 -0.93
N LEU A 107 -8.20 -1.48 -0.42
CA LEU A 107 -9.24 -2.20 -1.17
C LEU A 107 -10.46 -1.32 -1.44
N TYR A 108 -10.91 -0.61 -0.42
CA TYR A 108 -12.10 0.24 -0.57
C TYR A 108 -11.78 1.50 -1.37
N VAL A 109 -10.62 2.14 -1.17
CA VAL A 109 -10.27 3.32 -1.96
C VAL A 109 -10.11 2.98 -3.45
N ASP A 110 -9.52 1.84 -3.79
CA ASP A 110 -9.43 1.37 -5.19
C ASP A 110 -10.79 0.93 -5.75
N ALA A 111 -11.65 0.31 -4.93
CA ALA A 111 -12.99 -0.06 -5.38
C ALA A 111 -13.90 1.16 -5.60
N PHE A 112 -13.84 2.17 -4.73
CA PHE A 112 -14.64 3.38 -4.88
C PHE A 112 -14.11 4.28 -6.00
N PHE A 113 -12.78 4.41 -6.10
CA PHE A 113 -12.11 5.29 -7.03
C PHE A 113 -11.07 4.51 -7.85
N PRO A 114 -11.49 3.59 -8.73
CA PRO A 114 -10.55 2.80 -9.52
C PRO A 114 -9.85 3.68 -10.55
N ASN A 115 -8.64 3.29 -10.95
CA ASN A 115 -7.87 3.93 -12.03
C ASN A 115 -7.53 5.40 -11.75
N ARG A 116 -7.02 5.69 -10.55
CA ARG A 116 -6.52 7.02 -10.19
C ARG A 116 -5.00 7.03 -10.23
N THR A 117 -4.43 8.20 -10.54
CA THR A 117 -2.98 8.36 -10.65
C THR A 117 -2.32 8.38 -9.28
N ILE A 118 -2.96 9.03 -8.31
CA ILE A 118 -2.40 9.22 -6.96
C ILE A 118 -3.46 8.89 -5.92
N TYR A 119 -3.08 8.01 -4.98
CA TYR A 119 -3.85 7.74 -3.77
C TYR A 119 -3.04 8.26 -2.58
N VAL A 120 -3.56 9.29 -1.91
CA VAL A 120 -3.02 9.77 -0.64
C VAL A 120 -3.86 9.16 0.47
N MET A 121 -3.27 8.18 1.14
CA MET A 121 -3.89 7.42 2.22
C MET A 121 -3.29 7.89 3.54
N SER A 122 -4.14 8.09 4.55
CA SER A 122 -3.71 8.60 5.86
C SER A 122 -4.12 7.70 7.03
N GLY A 123 -3.20 7.29 7.92
CA GLY A 123 -3.47 6.40 9.06
C GLY A 123 -2.52 6.54 10.24
N LEU A 124 -2.99 6.24 11.45
CA LEU A 124 -2.19 6.34 12.69
C LEU A 124 -1.33 5.10 12.96
N GLU A 125 -1.49 4.06 12.15
CA GLU A 125 -0.76 2.81 12.28
C GLU A 125 0.72 2.99 11.92
N PRO A 126 1.63 2.25 12.55
CA PRO A 126 3.01 2.23 12.12
C PRO A 126 3.12 1.63 10.72
N VAL A 127 3.91 2.27 9.84
CA VAL A 127 4.20 1.77 8.48
C VAL A 127 4.81 0.37 8.55
N GLY A 128 5.72 0.16 9.50
CA GLY A 128 6.48 -1.07 9.66
C GLY A 128 7.68 -1.13 8.71
N GLN A 129 8.41 -2.24 8.78
CA GLN A 129 9.56 -2.51 7.92
C GLN A 129 9.14 -3.24 6.65
N MET A 130 10.05 -3.22 5.66
CA MET A 130 9.91 -4.03 4.47
C MET A 130 9.73 -5.52 4.85
N PRO A 131 8.69 -6.21 4.37
CA PRO A 131 8.49 -7.60 4.74
C PRO A 131 9.62 -8.48 4.21
N ALA A 132 10.38 -9.10 5.10
CA ALA A 132 11.37 -10.11 4.74
C ALA A 132 10.77 -11.51 4.88
N VAL A 133 10.62 -12.21 3.75
CA VAL A 133 10.12 -13.59 3.72
C VAL A 133 11.29 -14.55 3.94
N THR A 134 11.15 -15.45 4.91
CA THR A 134 12.12 -16.53 5.15
C THR A 134 11.38 -17.85 5.29
N GLY A 135 12.03 -18.97 4.94
CA GLY A 135 11.42 -20.29 5.12
C GLY A 135 11.26 -20.71 6.60
N ARG A 136 11.95 -20.05 7.54
CA ARG A 136 11.85 -20.36 8.97
C ARG A 136 10.50 -19.89 9.50
N SER A 137 9.73 -20.80 10.10
CA SER A 137 8.40 -20.51 10.69
C SER A 137 7.36 -19.99 9.69
N LEU A 138 7.51 -20.31 8.41
CA LEU A 138 6.64 -19.82 7.33
C LEU A 138 5.15 -20.03 7.63
N GLY A 139 4.77 -21.20 8.13
CA GLY A 139 3.37 -21.51 8.44
C GLY A 139 2.75 -20.61 9.50
N SER A 140 3.45 -20.34 10.60
CA SER A 140 2.96 -19.44 11.66
C SER A 140 2.95 -17.99 11.20
N ASP A 141 3.95 -17.57 10.43
CA ASP A 141 4.04 -16.20 9.91
C ASP A 141 2.89 -15.91 8.94
N LEU A 142 2.59 -16.83 8.02
CA LEU A 142 1.45 -16.71 7.10
C LEU A 142 0.10 -16.83 7.82
N ALA A 143 0.00 -17.65 8.87
CA ALA A 143 -1.21 -17.72 9.70
C ALA A 143 -1.48 -16.40 10.42
N GLY A 144 -0.43 -15.79 10.98
CA GLY A 144 -0.48 -14.46 11.58
C GLY A 144 -0.94 -13.40 10.57
N LEU A 145 -0.39 -13.39 9.36
CA LEU A 145 -0.82 -12.48 8.31
C LEU A 145 -2.30 -12.67 7.95
N ARG A 146 -2.75 -13.92 7.76
CA ARG A 146 -4.18 -14.23 7.50
C ARG A 146 -5.09 -13.73 8.61
N ALA A 147 -4.66 -13.86 9.88
CA ALA A 147 -5.42 -13.35 11.01
C ALA A 147 -5.50 -11.80 10.98
N SER A 148 -4.42 -11.11 10.62
CA SER A 148 -4.40 -9.64 10.50
C SER A 148 -5.39 -9.13 9.46
N VAL A 149 -5.47 -9.80 8.30
CA VAL A 149 -6.38 -9.39 7.21
C VAL A 149 -7.79 -9.97 7.35
N GLY A 150 -7.96 -11.05 8.12
CA GLY A 150 -9.22 -11.80 8.21
C GLY A 150 -10.40 -10.98 8.73
N SER A 151 -10.16 -9.98 9.58
CA SER A 151 -11.23 -9.08 10.03
C SER A 151 -11.73 -8.15 8.92
N SER A 152 -10.83 -7.56 8.13
CA SER A 152 -11.18 -6.68 7.00
C SER A 152 -11.79 -7.46 5.83
N LEU A 153 -11.22 -8.63 5.52
CA LEU A 153 -11.75 -9.52 4.49
C LEU A 153 -13.16 -10.05 4.81
N ASN A 154 -13.56 -10.10 6.09
CA ASN A 154 -14.89 -10.57 6.50
C ASN A 154 -15.88 -9.45 6.84
N TYR A 155 -15.45 -8.31 7.40
CA TYR A 155 -16.37 -7.33 8.01
C TYR A 155 -16.32 -5.91 7.42
N SER A 156 -15.48 -5.63 6.42
CA SER A 156 -15.38 -4.33 5.73
C SER A 156 -14.69 -3.23 6.54
N PHE A 157 -14.15 -3.54 7.71
CA PHE A 157 -13.40 -2.60 8.53
C PHE A 157 -12.36 -3.36 9.37
N PHE A 158 -11.26 -2.69 9.66
CA PHE A 158 -10.26 -3.19 10.60
C PHE A 158 -10.79 -3.01 12.03
N LYS A 159 -10.74 -4.07 12.85
CA LYS A 159 -10.95 -3.94 14.30
C LYS A 159 -9.65 -3.49 14.95
N THR A 160 -9.56 -2.21 15.33
CA THR A 160 -8.33 -1.52 15.75
C THR A 160 -7.55 -2.21 16.87
N ARG A 161 -8.24 -2.79 17.87
CA ARG A 161 -7.60 -3.55 18.97
C ARG A 161 -6.99 -4.87 18.48
N GLN A 162 -7.76 -5.64 17.73
CA GLN A 162 -7.33 -6.93 17.17
C GLN A 162 -6.21 -6.75 16.12
N MET A 163 -6.25 -5.65 15.36
CA MET A 163 -5.18 -5.29 14.42
C MET A 163 -3.91 -4.88 15.16
N ARG A 164 -3.98 -4.04 16.20
CA ARG A 164 -2.80 -3.65 17.00
C ARG A 164 -2.11 -4.87 17.61
N ASP A 165 -2.88 -5.81 18.13
CA ASP A 165 -2.34 -7.03 18.72
C ASP A 165 -1.71 -7.92 17.64
N THR A 166 -2.31 -8.05 16.45
CA THR A 166 -1.80 -8.93 15.38
C THR A 166 -0.65 -8.33 14.56
N LEU A 167 -0.66 -7.00 14.34
CA LEU A 167 0.42 -6.25 13.70
C LEU A 167 1.66 -6.13 14.59
N ASN A 168 1.55 -6.34 15.91
CA ASN A 168 2.71 -6.36 16.81
C ASN A 168 3.19 -7.77 17.15
N ALA A 169 2.30 -8.77 17.11
CA ALA A 169 2.58 -10.15 17.54
C ALA A 169 3.30 -11.04 16.50
N THR A 170 3.45 -10.58 15.25
CA THR A 170 3.98 -11.41 14.16
C THR A 170 5.22 -10.79 13.51
N ARG A 171 5.94 -11.56 12.69
CA ARG A 171 7.08 -11.06 11.89
C ARG A 171 6.67 -9.95 10.92
N TYR A 172 5.42 -9.95 10.46
CA TYR A 172 4.87 -8.98 9.53
C TYR A 172 4.25 -7.80 10.28
N ARG A 173 5.11 -6.93 10.82
CA ARG A 173 4.69 -5.76 11.59
C ARG A 173 4.31 -4.57 10.70
N GLY A 174 3.36 -3.78 11.17
CA GLY A 174 2.89 -2.55 10.52
C GLY A 174 1.96 -2.77 9.33
N VAL A 175 1.59 -1.68 8.65
CA VAL A 175 0.60 -1.72 7.55
C VAL A 175 1.18 -2.21 6.22
N LEU A 176 2.51 -2.15 6.03
CA LEU A 176 3.14 -2.45 4.75
C LEU A 176 2.87 -3.89 4.23
N PRO A 177 2.97 -4.97 5.04
CA PRO A 177 2.61 -6.32 4.59
C PRO A 177 1.15 -6.45 4.14
N VAL A 178 0.23 -5.70 4.77
CA VAL A 178 -1.20 -5.70 4.41
C VAL A 178 -1.43 -4.96 3.10
N LEU A 179 -0.80 -3.79 2.93
CA LEU A 179 -0.84 -3.04 1.68
C LEU A 179 -0.27 -3.86 0.51
N TYR A 180 0.84 -4.58 0.72
CA TYR A 180 1.42 -5.47 -0.27
C TYR A 180 0.43 -6.54 -0.73
N LEU A 181 -0.21 -7.21 0.23
CA LEU A 181 -1.24 -8.21 -0.04
C LEU A 181 -2.39 -7.60 -0.85
N PHE A 182 -2.91 -6.45 -0.42
CA PHE A 182 -4.05 -5.80 -1.05
C PHE A 182 -3.76 -5.30 -2.47
N LEU A 183 -2.59 -4.69 -2.68
CA LEU A 183 -2.14 -4.24 -3.99
C LEU A 183 -2.05 -5.42 -4.96
N ALA A 184 -1.36 -6.50 -4.57
CA ALA A 184 -1.20 -7.68 -5.41
C ALA A 184 -2.55 -8.34 -5.75
N ARG A 185 -3.42 -8.55 -4.76
CA ARG A 185 -4.74 -9.15 -4.97
C ARG A 185 -5.70 -8.27 -5.77
N SER A 186 -5.51 -6.95 -5.76
CA SER A 186 -6.26 -5.99 -6.58
C SER A 186 -5.67 -5.85 -7.99
N GLY A 187 -4.74 -6.73 -8.38
CA GLY A 187 -4.15 -6.75 -9.72
C GLY A 187 -3.10 -5.66 -9.96
N LYS A 188 -2.59 -5.03 -8.90
CA LYS A 188 -1.53 -4.00 -9.01
C LYS A 188 -0.14 -4.65 -8.97
N THR A 189 0.83 -3.98 -9.58
CA THR A 189 2.25 -4.37 -9.56
C THR A 189 3.04 -3.34 -8.78
N ILE A 190 3.89 -3.79 -7.87
CA ILE A 190 4.75 -2.89 -7.07
C ILE A 190 6.09 -2.70 -7.78
N HIS A 191 6.33 -1.51 -8.31
CA HIS A 191 7.59 -1.18 -8.97
C HIS A 191 8.66 -0.73 -7.99
N GLU A 192 8.28 0.14 -7.05
CA GLU A 192 9.18 0.76 -6.10
C GLU A 192 8.42 1.05 -4.80
N VAL A 193 9.14 0.98 -3.67
CA VAL A 193 8.64 1.42 -2.38
C VAL A 193 9.72 2.26 -1.71
N MET A 194 9.38 3.51 -1.44
CA MET A 194 10.23 4.47 -0.75
C MET A 194 9.63 4.81 0.60
N LEU A 195 10.45 4.78 1.64
CA LEU A 195 10.10 5.38 2.93
C LEU A 195 10.52 6.85 2.90
N ILE A 196 9.56 7.74 3.09
CA ILE A 196 9.77 9.19 3.13
C ILE A 196 9.20 9.77 4.42
N GLY A 197 9.75 10.89 4.86
CA GLY A 197 9.20 11.76 5.89
C GLY A 197 8.84 13.13 5.32
N ILE A 198 8.06 13.89 6.08
CA ILE A 198 7.77 15.30 5.79
C ILE A 198 8.32 16.10 6.98
N ASP A 199 9.19 17.07 6.72
CA ASP A 199 9.74 17.95 7.75
C ASP A 199 8.77 19.07 8.17
N GLY A 200 9.17 19.91 9.13
CA GLY A 200 8.32 20.99 9.67
C GLY A 200 7.95 22.06 8.62
N GLU A 201 8.71 22.12 7.53
CA GLU A 201 8.54 23.02 6.40
C GLU A 201 7.71 22.38 5.27
N GLY A 202 7.25 21.14 5.44
CA GLY A 202 6.45 20.42 4.46
C GLY A 202 7.26 19.79 3.31
N LYS A 203 8.58 19.69 3.45
CA LYS A 203 9.46 19.11 2.43
C LYS A 203 9.64 17.61 2.64
N VAL A 204 9.68 16.88 1.53
CA VAL A 204 9.97 15.45 1.52
C VAL A 204 11.43 15.22 1.86
N VAL A 205 11.66 14.42 2.91
CA VAL A 205 12.97 13.97 3.36
C VAL A 205 13.02 12.43 3.35
N PRO A 206 14.20 11.80 3.24
CA PRO A 206 14.31 10.35 3.39
C PRO A 206 13.70 9.90 4.73
N GLY A 207 12.86 8.87 4.69
CA GLY A 207 12.25 8.30 5.89
C GLY A 207 13.31 7.59 6.73
N GLY A 208 13.31 7.83 8.04
CA GLY A 208 14.18 7.09 8.96
C GLY A 208 13.77 5.62 9.07
N THR A 209 14.72 4.74 9.40
CA THR A 209 14.53 3.28 9.63
C THR A 209 13.69 2.93 10.86
N ARG A 210 12.95 3.89 11.43
CA ARG A 210 12.31 3.71 12.73
C ARG A 210 11.05 2.85 12.59
N ASP A 211 10.99 1.79 13.39
CA ASP A 211 9.78 1.02 13.73
C ASP A 211 8.59 1.88 14.23
N ALA A 212 8.83 3.19 14.45
CA ALA A 212 7.88 4.18 14.93
C ALA A 212 7.47 5.23 13.87
N ALA A 213 7.81 5.04 12.58
CA ALA A 213 7.24 5.87 11.53
C ALA A 213 5.72 5.64 11.49
N GLN A 214 4.97 6.62 12.01
CA GLN A 214 3.52 6.66 11.86
C GLN A 214 3.22 6.87 10.38
N GLY A 215 2.17 6.21 9.86
CA GLY A 215 1.58 6.66 8.62
C GLY A 215 1.30 8.16 8.72
N VAL A 216 1.52 8.90 7.64
CA VAL A 216 0.57 9.99 7.38
C VAL A 216 -0.77 9.31 7.26
#